data_AF-A0A423TS56-F1
#
_entry.id   AF-A0A423TS56-F1
#
_cell.length_a   1.000
_cell.length_b   1.000
_cell.length_c   1.000
_cell.angle_alpha   90.00
_cell.angle_beta   90.00
_cell.angle_gamma   90.00
#
_symmetry.space_group_name_H-M   'P 1'
#
loop_
_entity.id
_entity.type
_entity.pdbx_description
1 polymer ?
#
loop_
_entity_poly.entity_id
_entity_poly.type
_entity_poly.pdbx_seq_one_letter_code
_entity_poly.pdbx_strand_id
1 'polypeptide(L)'
;MLKKILLRLLKGDGNARGLEDLVDFYFGAKFICPSASATGRKVVVLSDDPAFLASFAESSLRGRLLVWATRLLVVTRLPLQELRRLLALSWTFSMMNAMALRMEDSSGYQSPAGAQVVRVASWSAWRGLTLVGGHKLFPQKFTNFHGATVNVTALPFRPYWTEKTEVAPNGTAVTTYTGSDALMMHAMAQALNFTFHVLPSKDWNEVTSQVVQRKSFIASVIHSHLPQREKMYDFTYNYEFVDLDFSLAKPSLRPSWQGLYYPLSNEVWLCILFVLLLTPFLATLVICNRESEGDVKTMSLKLIGSLLGQSMASGRGESGGSRVFVASWLVFAFVVGTAYRGNLTPARPGSKPLPSLLRRWTAFFLQSESEIYQALGSAMEIMPDILSGLNQIINKYLRVAIADHFTLADGSNSLYVGREKILTSIVGLPVPHDAPYKPQIDRFLMMMIEAGLYEKWSEDMLSDARRDARRKQLEQLEQLNRRSETAAEETEATEGNAKALSVTHMQGPLLLLLLGLMAAGLAFLAEVLAGKA
;
A
#
# COMPACT_ATOMS: atom_id res chain seq x y z
N MET A 1 -17.25 -59.88 -4.14
CA MET A 1 -16.05 -59.76 -3.27
C MET A 1 -15.71 -58.29 -2.96
N LEU A 2 -15.39 -57.47 -3.96
CA LEU A 2 -15.05 -56.02 -3.84
C LEU A 2 -15.91 -55.23 -2.85
N LYS A 3 -17.26 -55.32 -2.93
CA LYS A 3 -18.18 -54.59 -2.04
C LYS A 3 -17.92 -54.86 -0.54
N LYS A 4 -17.59 -56.11 -0.15
CA LYS A 4 -17.20 -56.45 1.24
C LYS A 4 -15.80 -55.94 1.63
N ILE A 5 -14.88 -55.82 0.67
CA ILE A 5 -13.52 -55.27 0.89
C ILE A 5 -13.62 -53.75 1.14
N LEU A 6 -14.33 -53.05 0.26
CA LEU A 6 -14.60 -51.61 0.35
C LEU A 6 -15.39 -51.22 1.61
N LEU A 7 -16.47 -51.93 1.94
CA LEU A 7 -17.25 -51.67 3.15
C LEU A 7 -16.43 -51.89 4.45
N ARG A 8 -15.38 -52.73 4.43
CA ARG A 8 -14.48 -52.91 5.59
C ARG A 8 -13.36 -51.86 5.62
N LEU A 9 -12.74 -51.55 4.48
CA LEU A 9 -11.75 -50.46 4.35
C LEU A 9 -12.32 -49.11 4.80
N LEU A 10 -13.58 -48.82 4.45
CA LEU A 10 -14.24 -47.54 4.73
C LEU A 10 -14.93 -47.47 6.11
N LYS A 11 -15.00 -48.58 6.86
CA LYS A 11 -15.49 -48.68 8.25
C LYS A 11 -14.39 -48.57 9.32
N GLY A 12 -13.11 -48.49 8.93
CA GLY A 12 -11.96 -48.53 9.85
C GLY A 12 -11.82 -47.34 10.81
N ASP A 13 -12.45 -46.20 10.52
CA ASP A 13 -12.62 -45.10 11.48
C ASP A 13 -13.94 -45.30 12.22
N GLY A 14 -13.87 -45.55 13.53
CA GLY A 14 -14.93 -46.15 14.33
C GLY A 14 -16.14 -45.27 14.69
N ASN A 15 -16.80 -44.64 13.70
CA ASN A 15 -18.11 -44.02 13.93
C ASN A 15 -19.01 -44.14 12.68
N ALA A 16 -20.04 -44.98 12.75
CA ALA A 16 -20.93 -45.26 11.61
C ALA A 16 -22.32 -45.77 12.03
N ARG A 17 -23.26 -44.85 12.25
CA ARG A 17 -24.66 -45.02 11.84
C ARG A 17 -24.87 -44.15 10.59
N GLY A 18 -25.51 -44.68 9.54
CA GLY A 18 -25.80 -43.93 8.30
C GLY A 18 -24.82 -44.11 7.12
N LEU A 19 -24.07 -45.22 7.04
CA LEU A 19 -23.08 -45.45 5.97
C LEU A 19 -23.56 -46.41 4.85
N GLU A 20 -24.85 -46.73 4.80
CA GLU A 20 -25.42 -47.61 3.77
C GLU A 20 -25.91 -46.84 2.52
N ASP A 21 -26.24 -45.55 2.66
CA ASP A 21 -26.86 -44.73 1.61
C ASP A 21 -25.86 -43.86 0.79
N LEU A 22 -24.55 -44.06 0.95
CA LEU A 22 -23.52 -43.11 0.48
C LEU A 22 -22.34 -43.77 -0.26
N VAL A 23 -22.53 -44.98 -0.79
CA VAL A 23 -21.51 -45.71 -1.57
C VAL A 23 -22.02 -46.04 -2.97
N ASP A 24 -22.08 -45.03 -3.83
CA ASP A 24 -22.30 -45.24 -5.27
C ASP A 24 -21.11 -45.97 -5.90
N PHE A 25 -21.39 -47.11 -6.54
CA PHE A 25 -20.44 -47.84 -7.37
C PHE A 25 -20.67 -47.48 -8.84
N TYR A 26 -19.87 -46.57 -9.41
CA TYR A 26 -19.93 -46.24 -10.82
C TYR A 26 -19.02 -47.16 -11.66
N PHE A 27 -19.65 -47.96 -12.53
CA PHE A 27 -19.01 -48.62 -13.67
C PHE A 27 -19.37 -47.85 -14.95
N GLY A 28 -18.36 -47.41 -15.71
CA GLY A 28 -18.57 -46.68 -16.96
C GLY A 28 -18.90 -45.20 -16.76
N ALA A 29 -18.64 -44.39 -17.79
CA ALA A 29 -18.66 -42.94 -17.69
C ALA A 29 -20.08 -42.35 -17.58
N LYS A 30 -20.43 -41.82 -16.40
CA LYS A 30 -21.38 -40.70 -16.24
C LYS A 30 -21.18 -40.03 -14.88
N PHE A 31 -21.02 -38.71 -14.88
CA PHE A 31 -20.88 -37.91 -13.66
C PHE A 31 -22.23 -37.30 -13.28
N ILE A 32 -22.66 -37.51 -12.04
CA ILE A 32 -23.73 -36.73 -11.38
C ILE A 32 -23.17 -36.26 -10.03
N CYS A 33 -23.38 -34.99 -9.70
CA CYS A 33 -22.79 -34.35 -8.53
C CYS A 33 -23.87 -34.02 -7.49
N PRO A 34 -23.89 -34.67 -6.31
CA PRO A 34 -24.72 -34.25 -5.19
C PRO A 34 -24.13 -33.03 -4.47
N SER A 35 -24.97 -32.28 -3.74
CA SER A 35 -24.65 -30.97 -3.17
C SER A 35 -23.69 -31.00 -1.97
N ALA A 36 -23.28 -29.81 -1.53
CA ALA A 36 -22.28 -29.60 -0.50
C ALA A 36 -22.78 -29.96 0.91
N SER A 37 -22.14 -30.95 1.54
CA SER A 37 -22.14 -31.12 2.99
C SER A 37 -20.73 -31.55 3.44
N ALA A 38 -20.31 -31.09 4.63
CA ALA A 38 -18.90 -31.09 5.05
C ALA A 38 -18.35 -32.45 5.52
N THR A 39 -19.09 -33.55 5.34
CA THR A 39 -18.64 -34.90 5.69
C THR A 39 -17.78 -35.48 4.57
N GLY A 40 -16.52 -35.77 4.88
CA GLY A 40 -15.47 -36.14 3.90
C GLY A 40 -15.90 -37.21 2.90
N ARG A 41 -16.02 -36.80 1.63
CA ARG A 41 -16.43 -37.66 0.51
C ARG A 41 -15.43 -38.80 0.32
N LYS A 42 -15.92 -39.98 -0.08
CA LYS A 42 -15.11 -41.17 -0.37
C LYS A 42 -15.27 -41.48 -1.85
N VAL A 43 -14.20 -41.37 -2.62
CA VAL A 43 -14.19 -41.61 -4.08
C VAL A 43 -13.41 -42.88 -4.36
N VAL A 44 -13.97 -43.76 -5.17
CA VAL A 44 -13.38 -45.05 -5.51
C VAL A 44 -13.28 -45.14 -7.03
N VAL A 45 -12.08 -45.40 -7.54
CA VAL A 45 -11.82 -45.50 -8.98
C VAL A 45 -11.31 -46.90 -9.29
N LEU A 46 -12.04 -47.64 -10.13
CA LEU A 46 -11.59 -48.91 -10.69
C LEU A 46 -11.05 -48.66 -12.09
N SER A 47 -9.77 -48.93 -12.33
CA SER A 47 -9.22 -48.99 -13.69
C SER A 47 -7.91 -49.77 -13.73
N ASP A 48 -7.75 -50.54 -14.79
CA ASP A 48 -6.49 -51.18 -15.16
C ASP A 48 -5.79 -50.45 -16.31
N ASP A 49 -6.46 -49.46 -16.94
CA ASP A 49 -5.87 -48.59 -17.96
C ASP A 49 -5.15 -47.39 -17.30
N PRO A 50 -3.84 -47.20 -17.54
CA PRO A 50 -3.09 -46.07 -17.00
C PRO A 50 -3.45 -44.74 -17.68
N ALA A 51 -3.92 -44.74 -18.94
CA ALA A 51 -4.33 -43.53 -19.66
C ALA A 51 -5.62 -42.97 -19.07
N PHE A 52 -6.62 -43.81 -18.80
CA PHE A 52 -7.81 -43.44 -18.04
C PHE A 52 -7.46 -42.86 -16.66
N LEU A 53 -6.55 -43.49 -15.90
CA LEU A 53 -6.18 -42.99 -14.57
C LEU A 53 -5.47 -41.63 -14.62
N ALA A 54 -4.63 -41.39 -15.62
CA ALA A 54 -4.03 -40.07 -15.85
C ALA A 54 -5.08 -39.02 -16.26
N SER A 55 -5.98 -39.36 -17.18
CA SER A 55 -7.08 -38.49 -17.62
C SER A 55 -8.07 -38.19 -16.48
N PHE A 56 -8.36 -39.16 -15.61
CA PHE A 56 -9.13 -38.97 -14.39
C PHE A 56 -8.40 -38.01 -13.43
N ALA A 57 -7.09 -38.17 -13.22
CA ALA A 57 -6.32 -37.29 -12.35
C ALA A 57 -6.37 -35.83 -12.83
N GLU A 58 -6.23 -35.59 -14.13
CA GLU A 58 -6.33 -34.25 -14.71
C GLU A 58 -7.77 -33.70 -14.66
N SER A 59 -8.75 -34.50 -15.06
CA SER A 59 -10.16 -34.09 -15.11
C SER A 59 -10.73 -33.80 -13.73
N SER A 60 -10.34 -34.58 -12.71
CA SER A 60 -10.75 -34.35 -11.32
C SER A 60 -10.15 -33.09 -10.71
N LEU A 61 -8.96 -32.67 -11.14
CA LEU A 61 -8.38 -31.37 -10.77
C LEU A 61 -9.07 -30.21 -11.49
N ARG A 62 -9.28 -30.31 -12.82
CA ARG A 62 -9.96 -29.26 -13.61
C ARG A 62 -11.41 -29.06 -13.14
N GLY A 63 -12.12 -30.15 -12.82
CA GLY A 63 -13.50 -30.13 -12.34
C GLY A 63 -13.67 -29.93 -10.83
N ARG A 64 -12.59 -29.70 -10.07
CA ARG A 64 -12.58 -29.58 -8.59
C ARG A 64 -13.36 -30.70 -7.87
N LEU A 65 -13.29 -31.91 -8.41
CA LEU A 65 -14.05 -33.07 -7.92
C LEU A 65 -13.46 -33.64 -6.63
N LEU A 66 -12.18 -33.34 -6.36
CA LEU A 66 -11.41 -33.80 -5.21
C LEU A 66 -10.90 -32.58 -4.41
N VAL A 67 -11.57 -32.28 -3.30
CA VAL A 67 -11.05 -31.41 -2.24
C VAL A 67 -10.20 -32.22 -1.26
N TRP A 68 -9.37 -31.57 -0.44
CA TRP A 68 -8.48 -32.25 0.52
C TRP A 68 -9.20 -33.22 1.49
N ALA A 69 -10.44 -32.90 1.88
CA ALA A 69 -11.26 -33.77 2.73
C ALA A 69 -11.74 -35.06 2.02
N THR A 70 -11.60 -35.14 0.70
CA THR A 70 -11.97 -36.32 -0.09
C THR A 70 -10.91 -37.40 0.02
N ARG A 71 -11.34 -38.60 0.42
CA ARG A 71 -10.49 -39.80 0.47
C ARG A 71 -10.63 -40.56 -0.84
N LEU A 72 -9.54 -40.66 -1.60
CA LEU A 72 -9.49 -41.31 -2.91
C LEU A 72 -8.87 -42.70 -2.80
N LEU A 73 -9.58 -43.73 -3.23
CA LEU A 73 -9.08 -45.11 -3.35
C LEU A 73 -9.09 -45.55 -4.82
N VAL A 74 -7.91 -45.66 -5.40
CA VAL A 74 -7.71 -46.30 -6.71
C VAL A 74 -7.58 -47.80 -6.49
N VAL A 75 -8.25 -48.61 -7.30
CA VAL A 75 -8.11 -50.07 -7.31
C VAL A 75 -7.74 -50.50 -8.72
N THR A 76 -6.64 -51.25 -8.84
CA THR A 76 -6.02 -51.51 -10.13
C THR A 76 -5.24 -52.84 -10.14
N ARG A 77 -5.03 -53.39 -11.33
CA ARG A 77 -4.11 -54.50 -11.62
C ARG A 77 -2.80 -54.03 -12.29
N LEU A 78 -2.52 -52.72 -12.29
CA LEU A 78 -1.30 -52.18 -12.90
C LEU A 78 0.00 -52.69 -12.23
N PRO A 79 1.06 -52.94 -13.04
CA PRO A 79 2.39 -53.30 -12.55
C PRO A 79 2.97 -52.27 -11.56
N LEU A 80 3.85 -52.71 -10.65
CA LEU A 80 4.38 -51.84 -9.60
C LEU A 80 5.19 -50.64 -10.10
N GLN A 81 5.97 -50.80 -11.18
CA GLN A 81 6.70 -49.67 -11.76
C GLN A 81 5.76 -48.63 -12.37
N GLU A 82 4.72 -49.08 -13.08
CA GLU A 82 3.76 -48.20 -13.73
C GLU A 82 2.87 -47.48 -12.72
N LEU A 83 2.36 -48.19 -11.72
CA LEU A 83 1.64 -47.57 -10.61
C LEU A 83 2.53 -46.56 -9.85
N ARG A 84 3.82 -46.87 -9.61
CA ARG A 84 4.75 -45.93 -8.99
C ARG A 84 4.93 -44.65 -9.82
N ARG A 85 5.13 -44.80 -11.13
CA ARG A 85 5.25 -43.67 -12.07
C ARG A 85 3.99 -42.81 -12.07
N LEU A 86 2.82 -43.44 -12.07
CA LEU A 86 1.52 -42.77 -12.10
C LEU A 86 1.23 -42.01 -10.78
N LEU A 87 1.49 -42.65 -9.63
CA LEU A 87 1.39 -42.02 -8.31
C LEU A 87 2.37 -40.85 -8.12
N ALA A 88 3.56 -40.91 -8.73
CA ALA A 88 4.58 -39.87 -8.64
C ALA A 88 4.31 -38.66 -9.56
N LEU A 89 3.88 -38.89 -10.80
CA LEU A 89 3.69 -37.84 -11.81
C LEU A 89 2.38 -37.04 -11.63
N SER A 90 1.31 -37.67 -11.13
CA SER A 90 0.01 -37.00 -11.02
C SER A 90 -0.17 -36.33 -9.66
N TRP A 91 -0.30 -35.00 -9.64
CA TRP A 91 -0.59 -34.20 -8.42
C TRP A 91 -1.73 -34.77 -7.57
N THR A 92 -2.79 -35.26 -8.22
CA THR A 92 -3.96 -35.87 -7.60
C THR A 92 -3.63 -37.09 -6.74
N PHE A 93 -2.60 -37.86 -7.08
CA PHE A 93 -2.24 -39.07 -6.36
C PHE A 93 -1.06 -38.85 -5.39
N SER A 94 -0.12 -37.98 -5.73
CA SER A 94 0.99 -37.59 -4.85
C SER A 94 0.52 -36.72 -3.69
N MET A 95 -0.24 -35.65 -3.95
CA MET A 95 -0.52 -34.59 -2.97
C MET A 95 -1.87 -34.74 -2.24
N MET A 96 -2.93 -35.26 -2.87
CA MET A 96 -4.23 -35.46 -2.19
C MET A 96 -4.20 -36.67 -1.24
N ASN A 97 -5.29 -36.86 -0.47
CA ASN A 97 -5.57 -38.04 0.33
C ASN A 97 -5.91 -39.28 -0.53
N ALA A 98 -4.96 -39.70 -1.35
CA ALA A 98 -5.06 -40.83 -2.26
C ALA A 98 -4.32 -42.07 -1.74
N MET A 99 -4.87 -43.25 -2.07
CA MET A 99 -4.32 -44.58 -1.85
C MET A 99 -4.60 -45.43 -3.09
N ALA A 100 -3.69 -46.33 -3.46
CA ALA A 100 -3.87 -47.29 -4.54
C ALA A 100 -3.76 -48.74 -4.02
N LEU A 101 -4.80 -49.54 -4.25
CA LEU A 101 -4.82 -50.97 -3.92
C LEU A 101 -4.51 -51.79 -5.18
N ARG A 102 -3.37 -52.48 -5.22
CA ARG A 102 -3.13 -53.51 -6.25
C ARG A 102 -3.91 -54.77 -5.89
N MET A 103 -4.66 -55.31 -6.84
CA MET A 103 -5.43 -56.54 -6.62
C MET A 103 -4.54 -57.81 -6.57
N GLU A 104 -3.51 -57.90 -7.41
CA GLU A 104 -2.61 -59.07 -7.49
C GLU A 104 -1.92 -59.36 -6.14
N ASP A 105 -1.13 -58.43 -5.63
CA ASP A 105 -0.46 -58.54 -4.32
C ASP A 105 -1.39 -58.24 -3.14
N SER A 106 -2.68 -57.96 -3.41
CA SER A 106 -3.67 -57.46 -2.44
C SER A 106 -3.11 -56.35 -1.54
N SER A 107 -2.28 -55.45 -2.09
CA SER A 107 -1.42 -54.54 -1.32
C SER A 107 -1.77 -53.08 -1.56
N GLY A 108 -1.89 -52.34 -0.46
CA GLY A 108 -2.19 -50.92 -0.42
C GLY A 108 -0.91 -50.09 -0.46
N TYR A 109 -0.82 -49.23 -1.46
CA TYR A 109 0.26 -48.27 -1.66
C TYR A 109 -0.26 -46.85 -1.48
N GLN A 110 0.57 -45.98 -0.93
CA GLN A 110 0.29 -44.55 -0.76
C GLN A 110 1.58 -43.77 -0.94
N SER A 111 1.46 -42.49 -1.30
CA SER A 111 2.57 -41.54 -1.14
C SER A 111 2.40 -40.72 0.13
N PRO A 112 3.11 -41.00 1.24
CA PRO A 112 2.99 -40.22 2.47
C PRO A 112 3.75 -38.88 2.39
N ALA A 113 4.82 -38.80 1.59
CA ALA A 113 5.62 -37.59 1.39
C ALA A 113 5.94 -37.39 -0.09
N GLY A 114 5.26 -36.42 -0.73
CA GLY A 114 5.48 -36.05 -2.14
C GLY A 114 5.23 -37.21 -3.10
N ALA A 115 6.30 -37.73 -3.71
CA ALA A 115 6.26 -38.80 -4.73
C ALA A 115 6.71 -40.19 -4.23
N GLN A 116 7.09 -40.34 -2.95
CA GLN A 116 7.61 -41.62 -2.43
C GLN A 116 6.51 -42.65 -2.21
N VAL A 117 6.48 -43.75 -2.95
CA VAL A 117 5.42 -44.77 -2.82
C VAL A 117 5.75 -45.85 -1.80
N VAL A 118 5.04 -45.84 -0.67
CA VAL A 118 5.18 -46.76 0.46
C VAL A 118 4.02 -47.77 0.50
N ARG A 119 4.31 -49.03 0.86
CA ARG A 119 3.28 -50.06 1.12
C ARG A 119 2.74 -49.90 2.55
N VAL A 120 1.52 -49.38 2.68
CA VAL A 120 0.87 -49.08 3.96
C VAL A 120 -0.06 -50.18 4.46
N ALA A 121 -0.54 -51.05 3.56
CA ALA A 121 -1.43 -52.15 3.93
C ALA A 121 -1.21 -53.40 3.06
N SER A 122 -1.60 -54.54 3.60
CA SER A 122 -1.86 -55.77 2.85
C SER A 122 -3.25 -56.29 3.22
N TRP A 123 -3.88 -56.99 2.29
CA TRP A 123 -5.17 -57.62 2.46
C TRP A 123 -5.08 -59.10 2.12
N SER A 124 -5.85 -59.93 2.81
CA SER A 124 -6.06 -61.33 2.43
C SER A 124 -7.48 -61.75 2.76
N ALA A 125 -8.01 -62.72 2.01
CA ALA A 125 -9.35 -63.25 2.25
C ALA A 125 -9.52 -63.80 3.69
N TRP A 126 -8.43 -64.35 4.26
CA TRP A 126 -8.42 -65.04 5.55
C TRP A 126 -8.17 -64.10 6.75
N ARG A 127 -7.19 -63.18 6.66
CA ARG A 127 -6.84 -62.25 7.76
C ARG A 127 -7.50 -60.87 7.64
N GLY A 128 -8.17 -60.58 6.53
CA GLY A 128 -8.72 -59.25 6.27
C GLY A 128 -7.62 -58.23 5.93
N LEU A 129 -7.83 -56.98 6.34
CA LEU A 129 -6.87 -55.89 6.14
C LEU A 129 -5.87 -55.86 7.30
N THR A 130 -4.58 -55.97 6.98
CA THR A 130 -3.47 -55.80 7.92
C THR A 130 -2.66 -54.56 7.55
N LEU A 131 -2.57 -53.60 8.46
CA LEU A 131 -1.76 -52.39 8.29
C LEU A 131 -0.29 -52.73 8.52
N VAL A 132 0.58 -52.26 7.63
CA VAL A 132 2.03 -52.44 7.75
C VAL A 132 2.57 -51.32 8.64
N GLY A 133 3.38 -51.66 9.63
CA GLY A 133 4.13 -50.66 10.45
C GLY A 133 3.28 -49.70 11.29
N GLY A 134 2.00 -50.01 11.55
CA GLY A 134 1.10 -49.10 12.30
C GLY A 134 0.68 -47.83 11.54
N HIS A 135 0.95 -47.75 10.23
CA HIS A 135 0.56 -46.60 9.42
C HIS A 135 -0.97 -46.46 9.31
N LYS A 136 -1.47 -45.22 9.39
CA LYS A 136 -2.88 -44.89 9.07
C LYS A 136 -3.10 -44.99 7.55
N LEU A 137 -4.31 -45.39 7.13
CA LEU A 137 -4.69 -45.47 5.70
C LEU A 137 -4.70 -44.09 5.00
N PHE A 138 -5.02 -43.03 5.76
CA PHE A 138 -5.03 -41.65 5.30
C PHE A 138 -4.37 -40.77 6.37
N PRO A 139 -3.03 -40.70 6.43
CA PRO A 139 -2.31 -39.82 7.35
C PRO A 139 -2.42 -38.35 6.91
N GLN A 140 -2.29 -37.41 7.85
CA GLN A 140 -2.09 -36.01 7.46
C GLN A 140 -0.67 -35.86 6.88
N LYS A 141 -0.58 -35.64 5.56
CA LYS A 141 0.71 -35.55 4.84
C LYS A 141 1.51 -34.27 5.09
N PHE A 142 0.85 -33.20 5.54
CA PHE A 142 1.42 -31.84 5.57
C PHE A 142 1.63 -31.29 6.99
N THR A 143 1.64 -32.15 8.02
CA THR A 143 2.06 -31.76 9.38
C THR A 143 3.54 -31.42 9.46
N ASN A 144 4.34 -31.92 8.53
CA ASN A 144 5.76 -31.67 8.33
C ASN A 144 6.05 -31.93 6.85
N PHE A 145 6.99 -31.22 6.24
CA PHE A 145 7.36 -31.37 4.84
C PHE A 145 8.59 -32.26 4.63
N HIS A 146 9.12 -32.83 5.71
CA HIS A 146 10.19 -33.83 5.72
C HIS A 146 11.48 -33.37 5.01
N GLY A 147 11.79 -32.07 5.07
CA GLY A 147 12.96 -31.46 4.43
C GLY A 147 12.82 -31.25 2.93
N ALA A 148 11.63 -31.41 2.35
CA ALA A 148 11.39 -31.21 0.92
C ALA A 148 11.72 -29.78 0.46
N THR A 149 12.23 -29.65 -0.76
CA THR A 149 12.38 -28.35 -1.43
C THR A 149 11.08 -28.01 -2.18
N VAL A 150 10.49 -26.86 -1.89
CA VAL A 150 9.26 -26.36 -2.56
C VAL A 150 9.55 -25.16 -3.44
N ASN A 151 8.88 -25.08 -4.59
CA ASN A 151 9.02 -23.96 -5.51
C ASN A 151 8.10 -22.81 -5.11
N VAL A 152 8.64 -21.62 -4.88
CA VAL A 152 7.91 -20.41 -4.48
C VAL A 152 8.01 -19.37 -5.58
N THR A 153 7.03 -18.48 -5.73
CA THR A 153 7.13 -17.35 -6.67
C THR A 153 7.09 -16.03 -5.94
N ALA A 154 8.04 -15.17 -6.27
CA ALA A 154 8.18 -13.82 -5.73
C ALA A 154 8.77 -12.91 -6.80
N LEU A 155 8.61 -11.60 -6.59
CA LEU A 155 9.34 -10.57 -7.30
C LEU A 155 9.80 -9.52 -6.26
N PRO A 156 10.94 -8.82 -6.49
CA PRO A 156 11.39 -7.75 -5.63
C PRO A 156 10.30 -6.69 -5.41
N PHE A 157 9.88 -6.52 -4.15
CA PHE A 157 8.74 -5.69 -3.77
C PHE A 157 8.88 -5.19 -2.31
N ARG A 158 9.54 -4.06 -2.11
CA ARG A 158 9.76 -3.49 -0.77
C ARG A 158 8.46 -3.00 -0.13
N PRO A 159 8.26 -3.17 1.20
CA PRO A 159 9.15 -3.82 2.18
C PRO A 159 9.02 -5.35 2.26
N TYR A 160 8.08 -5.96 1.54
CA TYR A 160 7.68 -7.37 1.68
C TYR A 160 8.76 -8.36 1.23
N TRP A 161 9.40 -8.09 0.08
CA TRP A 161 10.38 -8.97 -0.54
C TRP A 161 11.55 -8.17 -1.12
N THR A 162 12.76 -8.46 -0.69
CA THR A 162 14.01 -7.81 -1.11
C THR A 162 15.09 -8.85 -1.27
N GLU A 163 15.71 -8.86 -2.44
CA GLU A 163 16.75 -9.81 -2.81
C GLU A 163 18.11 -9.16 -2.63
N LYS A 164 19.02 -9.83 -1.92
CA LYS A 164 20.42 -9.41 -1.74
C LYS A 164 21.32 -10.56 -2.16
N THR A 165 21.97 -10.41 -3.31
CA THR A 165 22.95 -11.39 -3.81
C THR A 165 24.30 -11.09 -3.19
N GLU A 166 24.73 -11.93 -2.25
CA GLU A 166 26.06 -11.85 -1.64
C GLU A 166 26.96 -12.88 -2.32
N VAL A 167 28.15 -12.45 -2.77
CA VAL A 167 29.14 -13.38 -3.34
C VAL A 167 29.98 -13.90 -2.18
N ALA A 168 29.81 -15.19 -1.86
CA ALA A 168 30.60 -15.83 -0.83
C ALA A 168 32.09 -15.90 -1.23
N PRO A 169 33.04 -16.02 -0.28
CA PRO A 169 34.49 -16.01 -0.57
C PRO A 169 34.98 -17.10 -1.54
N ASN A 170 34.16 -18.11 -1.79
CA ASN A 170 34.38 -19.20 -2.75
C ASN A 170 33.85 -18.89 -4.17
N GLY A 171 33.41 -17.67 -4.45
CA GLY A 171 32.82 -17.26 -5.73
C GLY A 171 31.36 -17.70 -5.95
N THR A 172 30.73 -18.34 -4.96
CA THR A 172 29.32 -18.76 -5.08
C THR A 172 28.41 -17.59 -4.73
N ALA A 173 27.57 -17.16 -5.67
CA ALA A 173 26.54 -16.17 -5.41
C ALA A 173 25.39 -16.80 -4.60
N VAL A 174 25.16 -16.29 -3.39
CA VAL A 174 24.05 -16.69 -2.52
C VAL A 174 23.04 -15.55 -2.47
N THR A 175 21.86 -15.78 -3.06
CA THR A 175 20.75 -14.84 -2.95
C THR A 175 20.06 -15.02 -1.61
N THR A 176 20.12 -14.00 -0.76
CA THR A 176 19.38 -13.93 0.50
C THR A 176 18.09 -13.12 0.31
N TYR A 177 17.02 -13.59 0.92
CA TYR A 177 15.69 -12.97 0.84
C TYR A 177 15.37 -12.28 2.16
N THR A 178 14.95 -11.02 2.09
CA THR A 178 14.69 -10.15 3.25
C THR A 178 13.41 -9.35 3.04
N GLY A 179 12.78 -8.87 4.12
CA GLY A 179 11.44 -8.24 4.08
C GLY A 179 10.40 -9.02 4.87
N SER A 180 9.23 -8.43 5.13
CA SER A 180 8.22 -9.02 6.02
C SER A 180 7.71 -10.38 5.51
N ASP A 181 7.31 -10.47 4.24
CA ASP A 181 6.82 -11.72 3.64
C ASP A 181 7.96 -12.74 3.46
N ALA A 182 9.19 -12.29 3.19
CA ALA A 182 10.35 -13.17 3.12
C ALA A 182 10.70 -13.80 4.49
N LEU A 183 10.68 -13.01 5.57
CA LEU A 183 10.87 -13.50 6.94
C LEU A 183 9.73 -14.44 7.35
N MET A 184 8.49 -14.13 6.97
CA MET A 184 7.33 -15.00 7.15
C MET A 184 7.50 -16.35 6.43
N MET A 185 7.99 -16.36 5.18
CA MET A 185 8.33 -17.59 4.47
C MET A 185 9.44 -18.38 5.15
N HIS A 186 10.50 -17.73 5.64
CA HIS A 186 11.58 -18.39 6.38
C HIS A 186 11.09 -19.01 7.70
N ALA A 187 10.23 -18.31 8.45
CA ALA A 187 9.63 -18.85 9.67
C ALA A 187 8.72 -20.05 9.39
N MET A 188 7.88 -19.99 8.34
CA MET A 188 7.10 -21.15 7.90
C MET A 188 7.98 -22.32 7.45
N ALA A 189 9.05 -22.04 6.70
CA ALA A 189 9.99 -23.06 6.23
C ALA A 189 10.68 -23.80 7.39
N GLN A 190 11.09 -23.07 8.44
CA GLN A 190 11.63 -23.63 9.67
C GLN A 190 10.59 -24.45 10.45
N ALA A 191 9.39 -23.90 10.67
CA ALA A 191 8.37 -24.54 11.49
C ALA A 191 7.75 -25.79 10.86
N LEU A 192 7.57 -25.77 9.53
CA LEU A 192 7.04 -26.90 8.75
C LEU A 192 8.14 -27.81 8.18
N ASN A 193 9.42 -27.48 8.38
CA ASN A 193 10.59 -28.23 7.92
C ASN A 193 10.56 -28.49 6.40
N PHE A 194 10.56 -27.41 5.62
CA PHE A 194 10.86 -27.39 4.19
C PHE A 194 11.98 -26.41 3.86
N THR A 195 12.60 -26.58 2.69
CA THR A 195 13.42 -25.55 2.05
C THR A 195 12.65 -24.98 0.86
N PHE A 196 12.94 -23.75 0.43
CA PHE A 196 12.27 -23.19 -0.75
C PHE A 196 13.25 -22.65 -1.79
N HIS A 197 12.84 -22.74 -3.05
CA HIS A 197 13.53 -22.19 -4.21
C HIS A 197 12.60 -21.20 -4.91
N VAL A 198 13.06 -19.96 -5.13
CA VAL A 198 12.28 -18.94 -5.83
C VAL A 198 12.39 -19.17 -7.33
N LEU A 199 11.25 -19.40 -7.99
CA LEU A 199 11.20 -19.51 -9.45
C LEU A 199 11.33 -18.13 -10.10
N PRO A 200 12.19 -17.97 -11.12
CA PRO A 200 12.23 -16.74 -11.89
C PRO A 200 10.85 -16.50 -12.54
N SER A 201 10.41 -15.26 -12.48
CA SER A 201 9.18 -14.75 -13.10
C SER A 201 9.50 -13.43 -13.76
N LYS A 202 8.88 -13.12 -14.90
CA LYS A 202 9.06 -11.84 -15.59
C LYS A 202 8.17 -10.75 -14.99
N ASP A 203 6.89 -11.07 -14.77
CA ASP A 203 5.83 -10.12 -14.42
C ASP A 203 4.92 -10.69 -13.31
N TRP A 204 4.20 -9.83 -12.58
CA TRP A 204 3.20 -10.26 -11.57
C TRP A 204 2.06 -11.14 -12.11
N ASN A 205 1.75 -11.02 -13.41
CA ASN A 205 0.83 -11.93 -14.08
C ASN A 205 1.43 -13.33 -14.24
N GLU A 206 2.76 -13.43 -14.41
CA GLU A 206 3.43 -14.71 -14.50
C GLU A 206 3.47 -15.41 -13.14
N VAL A 207 3.85 -14.69 -12.07
CA VAL A 207 3.84 -15.16 -10.66
C VAL A 207 2.51 -15.88 -10.35
N THR A 208 1.40 -15.17 -10.56
CA THR A 208 0.06 -15.74 -10.33
C THR A 208 -0.30 -16.86 -11.31
N SER A 209 0.14 -16.81 -12.57
CA SER A 209 -0.07 -17.92 -13.53
C SER A 209 0.71 -19.19 -13.16
N GLN A 210 1.89 -19.08 -12.55
CA GLN A 210 2.69 -20.24 -12.10
C GLN A 210 2.03 -20.93 -10.88
N VAL A 211 1.31 -20.19 -10.03
CA VAL A 211 0.45 -20.74 -8.97
C VAL A 211 -0.75 -21.49 -9.58
N VAL A 212 -1.46 -20.90 -10.54
CA VAL A 212 -2.57 -21.58 -11.26
C VAL A 212 -2.11 -22.86 -11.94
N GLN A 213 -0.92 -22.85 -12.55
CA GLN A 213 -0.28 -24.02 -13.18
C GLN A 213 0.28 -25.05 -12.19
N ARG A 214 0.16 -24.83 -10.87
CA ARG A 214 0.76 -25.66 -9.79
C ARG A 214 2.28 -25.85 -9.90
N LYS A 215 2.98 -24.99 -10.66
CA LYS A 215 4.45 -24.93 -10.73
C LYS A 215 5.03 -24.27 -9.48
N SER A 216 4.33 -23.25 -9.00
CA SER A 216 4.57 -22.61 -7.72
C SER A 216 3.62 -23.17 -6.66
N PHE A 217 4.17 -23.41 -5.48
CA PHE A 217 3.50 -23.87 -4.27
C PHE A 217 2.72 -22.73 -3.60
N ILE A 218 3.27 -21.52 -3.63
CA ILE A 218 2.68 -20.30 -3.07
C ILE A 218 3.33 -19.09 -3.76
N ALA A 219 2.57 -18.02 -4.01
CA ALA A 219 3.15 -16.72 -4.30
C ALA A 219 3.40 -16.01 -2.96
N SER A 220 4.66 -15.77 -2.62
CA SER A 220 5.09 -15.32 -1.29
C SER A 220 5.19 -13.80 -1.15
N VAL A 221 4.34 -13.08 -1.87
CA VAL A 221 4.22 -11.63 -1.76
C VAL A 221 2.74 -11.28 -1.65
N ILE A 222 2.45 -10.28 -0.82
CA ILE A 222 1.12 -9.71 -0.56
C ILE A 222 0.21 -9.58 -1.80
N HIS A 223 -0.99 -10.17 -1.72
CA HIS A 223 -2.04 -10.00 -2.73
C HIS A 223 -3.40 -9.68 -2.08
N SER A 224 -4.01 -8.58 -2.51
CA SER A 224 -5.40 -8.24 -2.17
C SER A 224 -6.38 -9.27 -2.71
N HIS A 225 -7.34 -9.65 -1.86
CA HIS A 225 -8.51 -10.41 -2.27
C HIS A 225 -9.35 -9.58 -3.24
N LEU A 226 -9.62 -10.16 -4.41
CA LEU A 226 -10.50 -9.59 -5.42
C LEU A 226 -11.37 -10.73 -5.97
N PRO A 227 -12.68 -10.55 -6.18
CA PRO A 227 -13.58 -11.61 -6.65
C PRO A 227 -13.15 -12.22 -8.01
N GLN A 228 -12.42 -11.47 -8.83
CA GLN A 228 -11.86 -11.97 -10.09
C GLN A 228 -10.63 -12.87 -9.88
N ARG A 229 -9.89 -12.71 -8.77
CA ARG A 229 -8.72 -13.53 -8.39
C ARG A 229 -9.11 -14.81 -7.68
N GLU A 230 -10.10 -14.77 -6.80
CA GLU A 230 -10.63 -15.95 -6.09
C GLU A 230 -11.25 -17.01 -7.02
N LYS A 231 -11.52 -16.66 -8.29
CA LYS A 231 -11.91 -17.61 -9.35
C LYS A 231 -10.75 -18.35 -10.01
N MET A 232 -9.51 -17.92 -9.77
CA MET A 232 -8.29 -18.48 -10.40
C MET A 232 -7.43 -19.28 -9.41
N TYR A 233 -7.38 -18.86 -8.15
CA TYR A 233 -6.62 -19.49 -7.07
C TYR A 233 -7.28 -19.20 -5.72
N ASP A 234 -6.96 -20.02 -4.72
CA ASP A 234 -7.37 -19.76 -3.33
C ASP A 234 -6.35 -18.82 -2.67
N PHE A 235 -6.73 -18.20 -1.56
CA PHE A 235 -5.85 -17.40 -0.71
C PHE A 235 -5.67 -18.06 0.65
N THR A 236 -4.49 -17.92 1.27
CA THR A 236 -4.27 -18.29 2.68
C THR A 236 -5.18 -17.50 3.63
N TYR A 237 -5.10 -17.81 4.93
CA TYR A 237 -5.61 -16.92 5.97
C TYR A 237 -5.08 -15.48 5.80
N ASN A 238 -5.93 -14.51 6.14
CA ASN A 238 -5.62 -13.09 6.02
C ASN A 238 -4.60 -12.68 7.08
N TYR A 239 -3.45 -12.14 6.68
CA TYR A 239 -2.38 -11.78 7.61
C TYR A 239 -2.17 -10.27 7.81
N GLU A 240 -2.73 -9.45 6.92
CA GLU A 240 -2.67 -8.00 7.02
C GLU A 240 -3.94 -7.36 6.40
N PHE A 241 -4.21 -6.11 6.76
CA PHE A 241 -5.21 -5.26 6.11
C PHE A 241 -4.49 -4.16 5.33
N VAL A 242 -4.59 -4.19 4.00
CA VAL A 242 -4.08 -3.11 3.15
C VAL A 242 -5.18 -2.10 2.90
N ASP A 243 -5.03 -0.95 3.55
CA ASP A 243 -5.84 0.21 3.25
C ASP A 243 -5.40 0.85 1.92
N LEU A 244 -6.37 1.36 1.17
CA LEU A 244 -6.19 2.32 0.08
C LEU A 244 -6.48 3.71 0.67
N ASP A 245 -5.45 4.55 0.80
CA ASP A 245 -5.58 5.98 1.16
C ASP A 245 -5.17 6.81 -0.05
N PHE A 246 -5.50 8.10 -0.01
CA PHE A 246 -4.84 9.11 -0.82
C PHE A 246 -3.73 9.78 -0.02
N SER A 247 -2.75 10.32 -0.72
CA SER A 247 -1.79 11.24 -0.15
C SER A 247 -1.48 12.28 -1.21
N LEU A 248 -0.94 13.39 -0.75
CA LEU A 248 -0.81 14.58 -1.55
C LEU A 248 0.57 15.18 -1.27
N ALA A 249 1.10 15.89 -2.26
CA ALA A 249 2.21 16.81 -2.02
C ALA A 249 1.88 17.67 -0.81
N LYS A 250 2.83 17.83 0.13
CA LYS A 250 2.75 19.01 1.00
C LYS A 250 2.77 20.20 0.07
N PRO A 251 1.69 20.99 0.03
CA PRO A 251 1.37 21.65 -1.21
C PRO A 251 2.34 22.90 -1.37
N SER A 252 2.73 23.34 -2.58
CA SER A 252 3.80 24.33 -2.91
C SER A 252 3.45 25.82 -3.21
N LEU A 253 3.40 26.69 -2.18
CA LEU A 253 3.36 28.20 -2.13
C LEU A 253 2.96 28.94 -3.42
N ARG A 254 1.85 29.68 -3.35
CA ARG A 254 1.57 30.83 -4.23
C ARG A 254 2.68 31.90 -4.08
N PRO A 255 2.89 32.77 -5.09
CA PRO A 255 3.97 33.76 -5.05
C PRO A 255 3.87 34.71 -3.84
N SER A 256 5.01 34.95 -3.20
CA SER A 256 5.14 35.60 -1.89
C SER A 256 4.55 37.01 -1.81
N TRP A 257 4.49 37.75 -2.93
CA TRP A 257 3.89 39.09 -2.96
C TRP A 257 2.40 39.10 -2.58
N GLN A 258 1.66 38.00 -2.79
CA GLN A 258 0.25 37.89 -2.39
C GLN A 258 0.06 37.84 -0.86
N GLY A 259 1.12 37.52 -0.11
CA GLY A 259 1.10 37.48 1.36
C GLY A 259 0.84 38.83 2.04
N LEU A 260 0.99 39.94 1.32
CA LEU A 260 0.61 41.28 1.81
C LEU A 260 -0.89 41.55 1.75
N TYR A 261 -1.60 40.94 0.79
CA TYR A 261 -3.01 41.19 0.55
C TYR A 261 -3.90 40.25 1.38
N TYR A 262 -3.47 39.00 1.53
CA TYR A 262 -4.24 37.93 2.18
C TYR A 262 -4.60 38.10 3.68
N PRO A 263 -3.89 38.88 4.53
CA PRO A 263 -4.22 38.98 5.98
C PRO A 263 -5.61 39.56 6.29
N LEU A 264 -6.25 40.21 5.30
CA LEU A 264 -7.60 40.76 5.35
C LEU A 264 -8.39 40.31 4.12
N SER A 265 -9.70 40.11 4.26
CA SER A 265 -10.54 39.70 3.13
C SER A 265 -10.83 40.86 2.17
N ASN A 266 -11.31 40.55 0.97
CA ASN A 266 -11.66 41.54 -0.06
C ASN A 266 -12.66 42.59 0.48
N GLU A 267 -13.63 42.14 1.29
CA GLU A 267 -14.68 42.96 1.89
C GLU A 267 -14.07 43.94 2.91
N VAL A 268 -13.11 43.49 3.71
CA VAL A 268 -12.41 44.34 4.68
C VAL A 268 -11.53 45.37 3.98
N TRP A 269 -10.83 45.01 2.90
CA TRP A 269 -10.09 45.96 2.07
C TRP A 269 -10.99 47.04 1.45
N LEU A 270 -12.16 46.66 0.94
CA LEU A 270 -13.15 47.62 0.43
C LEU A 270 -13.69 48.55 1.52
N CYS A 271 -13.93 48.02 2.73
CA CYS A 271 -14.34 48.83 3.88
C CYS A 271 -13.23 49.82 4.30
N ILE A 272 -11.97 49.39 4.34
CA ILE A 272 -10.83 50.26 4.65
C ILE A 272 -10.68 51.36 3.59
N LEU A 273 -10.82 51.03 2.30
CA LEU A 273 -10.79 52.00 1.21
C LEU A 273 -11.93 53.02 1.33
N PHE A 274 -13.16 52.57 1.61
CA PHE A 274 -14.31 53.45 1.82
C PHE A 274 -14.10 54.39 3.01
N VAL A 275 -13.62 53.87 4.14
CA VAL A 275 -13.29 54.66 5.32
C VAL A 275 -12.17 55.67 5.04
N LEU A 276 -11.14 55.29 4.26
CA LEU A 276 -10.05 56.18 3.83
C LEU A 276 -10.51 57.33 2.92
N LEU A 277 -11.56 57.13 2.11
CA LEU A 277 -12.14 58.18 1.27
C LEU A 277 -13.13 59.06 2.05
N LEU A 278 -13.91 58.47 2.94
CA LEU A 278 -14.93 59.19 3.72
C LEU A 278 -14.33 60.03 4.86
N THR A 279 -13.29 59.53 5.54
CA THR A 279 -12.74 60.19 6.74
C THR A 279 -12.14 61.58 6.45
N PRO A 280 -11.35 61.81 5.37
CA PRO A 280 -10.88 63.15 5.03
C PRO A 280 -12.01 64.14 4.74
N PHE A 281 -13.07 63.71 4.07
CA PHE A 281 -14.25 64.54 3.81
C PHE A 281 -14.96 64.95 5.11
N LEU A 282 -15.21 64.00 6.02
CA LEU A 282 -15.76 64.27 7.34
C LEU A 282 -14.83 65.16 8.18
N ALA A 283 -13.51 64.94 8.10
CA ALA A 283 -12.52 65.76 8.77
C ALA A 283 -12.56 67.21 8.28
N THR A 284 -12.67 67.46 6.97
CA THR A 284 -12.83 68.82 6.42
C THR A 284 -14.09 69.50 6.93
N LEU A 285 -15.23 68.78 6.99
CA LEU A 285 -16.48 69.34 7.51
C LEU A 285 -16.45 69.67 9.01
N VAL A 286 -15.72 68.89 9.82
CA VAL A 286 -15.66 69.04 11.28
C VAL A 286 -14.54 69.97 11.74
N ILE A 287 -13.41 70.02 11.02
CA ILE A 287 -12.17 70.69 11.43
C ILE A 287 -11.90 71.93 10.58
N CYS A 288 -11.86 71.79 9.25
CA CYS A 288 -11.54 72.90 8.33
C CYS A 288 -12.65 73.96 8.26
N ASN A 289 -13.90 73.59 8.60
CA ASN A 289 -15.01 74.54 8.70
C ASN A 289 -14.93 75.48 9.93
N ARG A 290 -13.82 75.41 10.71
CA ARG A 290 -13.53 76.27 11.88
C ARG A 290 -12.12 76.88 11.91
N GLU A 291 -11.13 76.25 11.28
CA GLU A 291 -9.77 76.81 11.14
C GLU A 291 -9.45 77.09 9.66
N SER A 292 -9.14 78.36 9.35
CA SER A 292 -9.19 78.96 8.00
C SER A 292 -8.11 78.50 6.99
N GLU A 293 -7.26 77.51 7.30
CA GLU A 293 -6.09 77.13 6.48
C GLU A 293 -5.92 75.60 6.30
N GLY A 294 -6.99 74.83 6.43
CA GLY A 294 -6.94 73.37 6.21
C GLY A 294 -7.22 72.94 4.77
N ASP A 295 -6.20 72.79 3.93
CA ASP A 295 -6.35 72.09 2.63
C ASP A 295 -6.70 70.61 2.83
N VAL A 296 -7.72 70.14 2.09
CA VAL A 296 -8.18 68.75 2.04
C VAL A 296 -7.03 67.79 1.72
N LYS A 297 -6.08 68.20 0.86
CA LYS A 297 -4.89 67.40 0.52
C LYS A 297 -4.02 67.16 1.76
N THR A 298 -3.71 68.24 2.49
CA THR A 298 -2.91 68.18 3.72
C THR A 298 -3.57 67.35 4.81
N MET A 299 -4.90 67.44 4.96
CA MET A 299 -5.62 66.62 5.94
C MET A 299 -5.66 65.14 5.54
N SER A 300 -5.87 64.85 4.26
CA SER A 300 -5.84 63.48 3.72
C SER A 300 -4.48 62.81 3.96
N LEU A 301 -3.37 63.52 3.70
CA LEU A 301 -2.02 63.03 3.93
C LEU A 301 -1.74 62.75 5.42
N LYS A 302 -2.19 63.62 6.34
CA LYS A 302 -2.04 63.39 7.79
C LYS A 302 -2.82 62.16 8.29
N LEU A 303 -4.03 61.94 7.76
CA LEU A 303 -4.84 60.76 8.09
C LEU A 303 -4.22 59.47 7.54
N ILE A 304 -3.76 59.46 6.29
CA ILE A 304 -3.07 58.31 5.69
C ILE A 304 -1.76 58.01 6.45
N GLY A 305 -0.97 59.03 6.77
CA GLY A 305 0.26 58.88 7.55
C GLY A 305 0.03 58.24 8.92
N SER A 306 -1.03 58.65 9.62
CA SER A 306 -1.38 58.06 10.93
C SER A 306 -1.89 56.62 10.86
N LEU A 307 -2.58 56.22 9.77
CA LEU A 307 -2.89 54.81 9.53
C LEU A 307 -1.62 53.95 9.33
N LEU A 308 -0.58 54.54 8.73
CA LEU A 308 0.74 53.92 8.58
C LEU A 308 1.60 54.00 9.86
N GLY A 309 1.09 54.58 10.94
CA GLY A 309 1.77 54.70 12.23
C GLY A 309 2.68 55.93 12.39
N GLN A 310 2.58 56.92 11.50
CA GLN A 310 3.25 58.21 11.66
C GLN A 310 2.49 59.10 12.65
N SER A 311 3.20 59.94 13.41
CA SER A 311 2.56 60.87 14.34
C SER A 311 1.84 62.01 13.61
N MET A 312 0.62 62.35 14.06
CA MET A 312 0.00 63.61 13.68
C MET A 312 0.59 64.72 14.54
N ALA A 313 1.28 65.69 13.92
CA ALA A 313 1.66 66.92 14.60
C ALA A 313 0.39 67.77 14.84
N SER A 314 -0.16 67.72 16.07
CA SER A 314 -1.32 68.52 16.47
C SER A 314 -1.00 70.01 16.44
N GLY A 315 -1.87 70.77 15.77
CA GLY A 315 -1.92 72.22 15.90
C GLY A 315 -2.44 72.62 17.29
N ARG A 316 -1.93 73.71 17.84
CA ARG A 316 -2.24 74.17 19.21
C ARG A 316 -3.59 74.91 19.27
N GLY A 317 -4.70 74.20 19.04
CA GLY A 317 -6.04 74.80 18.99
C GLY A 317 -7.25 73.85 19.08
N GLU A 318 -7.04 72.53 19.13
CA GLU A 318 -8.11 71.55 18.88
C GLU A 318 -9.35 71.65 19.78
N SER A 319 -10.51 71.81 19.13
CA SER A 319 -11.85 71.81 19.71
C SER A 319 -12.24 70.45 20.30
N GLY A 320 -13.19 70.42 21.25
CA GLY A 320 -13.65 69.17 21.85
C GLY A 320 -14.14 68.12 20.82
N GLY A 321 -14.80 68.57 19.74
CA GLY A 321 -15.26 67.70 18.66
C GLY A 321 -14.13 67.12 17.81
N SER A 322 -13.07 67.90 17.51
CA SER A 322 -11.94 67.41 16.73
C SER A 322 -11.12 66.38 17.50
N ARG A 323 -10.96 66.57 18.83
CA ARG A 323 -10.28 65.59 19.69
C ARG A 323 -10.98 64.23 19.73
N VAL A 324 -12.31 64.21 19.83
CA VAL A 324 -13.10 62.97 19.80
C VAL A 324 -12.94 62.28 18.43
N PHE A 325 -13.01 63.03 17.33
CA PHE A 325 -12.81 62.50 15.98
C PHE A 325 -11.40 61.89 15.79
N VAL A 326 -10.34 62.61 16.18
CA VAL A 326 -8.95 62.12 16.09
C VAL A 326 -8.74 60.91 17.00
N ALA A 327 -9.28 60.89 18.21
CA ALA A 327 -9.19 59.74 19.10
C ALA A 327 -9.88 58.49 18.51
N SER A 328 -11.08 58.64 17.94
CA SER A 328 -11.78 57.54 17.26
C SER A 328 -11.01 57.02 16.04
N TRP A 329 -10.40 57.91 15.25
CA TRP A 329 -9.55 57.55 14.12
C TRP A 329 -8.30 56.77 14.56
N LEU A 330 -7.61 57.20 15.62
CA LEU A 330 -6.42 56.53 16.14
C LEU A 330 -6.74 55.13 16.69
N VAL A 331 -7.90 54.96 17.34
CA VAL A 331 -8.38 53.62 17.76
C VAL A 331 -8.63 52.73 16.55
N PHE A 332 -9.30 53.23 15.50
CA PHE A 332 -9.51 52.48 14.25
C PHE A 332 -8.19 52.07 13.60
N ALA A 333 -7.25 53.02 13.42
CA ALA A 333 -5.93 52.77 12.85
C ALA A 333 -5.12 51.73 13.65
N PHE A 334 -5.18 51.80 14.98
CA PHE A 334 -4.53 50.83 15.87
C PHE A 334 -5.14 49.42 15.72
N VAL A 335 -6.46 49.30 15.70
CA VAL A 335 -7.16 48.00 15.53
C VAL A 335 -6.85 47.39 14.16
N VAL A 336 -6.95 48.15 13.07
CA VAL A 336 -6.62 47.67 11.72
C VAL A 336 -5.14 47.26 11.63
N GLY A 337 -4.23 48.10 12.13
CA GLY A 337 -2.79 47.83 12.09
C GLY A 337 -2.36 46.63 12.94
N THR A 338 -3.00 46.39 14.09
CA THR A 338 -2.72 45.21 14.93
C THR A 338 -3.34 43.94 14.36
N ALA A 339 -4.57 43.97 13.86
CA ALA A 339 -5.21 42.82 13.20
C ALA A 339 -4.45 42.38 11.93
N TYR A 340 -4.04 43.34 11.09
CA TYR A 340 -3.23 43.07 9.90
C TYR A 340 -1.88 42.40 10.25
N ARG A 341 -1.19 42.92 11.28
CA ARG A 341 0.09 42.36 11.73
C ARG A 341 -0.05 40.97 12.39
N GLY A 342 -1.15 40.73 13.11
CA GLY A 342 -1.42 39.44 13.77
C GLY A 342 -1.71 38.28 12.80
N ASN A 343 -2.25 38.58 11.61
CA ASN A 343 -2.64 37.56 10.62
C ASN A 343 -1.55 37.18 9.61
N LEU A 344 -0.33 37.72 9.71
CA LEU A 344 0.79 37.40 8.82
C LEU A 344 1.39 36.01 9.13
N THR A 345 0.80 34.94 8.57
CA THR A 345 1.35 33.56 8.63
C THR A 345 1.72 33.02 7.24
N PRO A 346 2.93 32.42 7.06
CA PRO A 346 3.34 31.85 5.78
C PRO A 346 2.87 30.39 5.61
N ALA A 347 2.09 30.10 4.56
CA ALA A 347 1.57 28.75 4.28
C ALA A 347 1.71 28.35 2.79
N ARG A 348 2.05 27.09 2.53
CA ARG A 348 2.53 26.56 1.22
C ARG A 348 1.43 25.65 0.58
N PRO A 349 0.90 25.92 -0.65
CA PRO A 349 0.03 24.98 -1.41
C PRO A 349 0.24 24.81 -2.96
N GLY A 350 0.02 23.60 -3.55
CA GLY A 350 0.49 23.09 -4.86
C GLY A 350 -0.08 21.71 -5.27
N SER A 351 0.54 21.04 -6.25
CA SER A 351 -0.13 20.51 -7.47
C SER A 351 -0.50 19.00 -7.58
N LYS A 352 -1.14 18.66 -8.71
CA LYS A 352 -1.78 17.36 -9.07
C LYS A 352 -1.12 16.64 -10.29
N PRO A 353 -1.46 15.35 -10.55
CA PRO A 353 -0.97 14.52 -11.67
C PRO A 353 -1.90 13.29 -11.97
N LEU A 354 -1.35 12.12 -12.39
CA LEU A 354 -2.02 10.82 -12.22
C LEU A 354 -1.05 9.57 -11.91
N PRO A 355 -0.92 8.42 -12.64
CA PRO A 355 -1.50 7.09 -12.20
C PRO A 355 -0.84 5.60 -12.31
N SER A 356 -1.45 4.63 -13.04
CA SER A 356 -1.24 3.19 -13.57
C SER A 356 -1.58 1.92 -12.86
N LEU A 357 -1.01 1.59 -11.70
CA LEU A 357 -1.28 0.28 -11.08
C LEU A 357 -2.80 0.02 -10.92
N LEU A 358 -3.55 1.12 -11.01
CA LEU A 358 -4.97 1.34 -11.06
C LEU A 358 -5.76 0.60 -12.16
N ARG A 359 -5.23 0.13 -13.31
CA ARG A 359 -6.11 -0.38 -14.41
C ARG A 359 -7.07 -1.52 -14.01
N ARG A 360 -6.71 -2.36 -13.02
CA ARG A 360 -7.63 -3.37 -12.42
C ARG A 360 -8.48 -2.82 -11.27
N TRP A 361 -8.01 -1.81 -10.56
CA TRP A 361 -8.79 -1.06 -9.56
C TRP A 361 -9.88 -0.20 -10.22
N THR A 362 -9.59 0.45 -11.35
CA THR A 362 -10.56 1.11 -12.22
C THR A 362 -11.69 0.15 -12.58
N ALA A 363 -11.39 -1.09 -12.98
CA ALA A 363 -12.41 -2.10 -13.26
C ALA A 363 -13.24 -2.49 -12.02
N PHE A 364 -12.62 -2.58 -10.83
CA PHE A 364 -13.33 -2.81 -9.56
C PHE A 364 -14.26 -1.64 -9.19
N PHE A 365 -13.78 -0.41 -9.32
CA PHE A 365 -14.54 0.81 -9.02
C PHE A 365 -15.68 1.05 -10.02
N LEU A 366 -15.46 0.80 -11.32
CA LEU A 366 -16.50 0.86 -12.36
C LEU A 366 -17.55 -0.26 -12.24
N GLN A 367 -17.21 -1.39 -11.61
CA GLN A 367 -18.15 -2.49 -11.31
C GLN A 367 -18.88 -2.30 -9.96
N SER A 368 -18.62 -1.20 -9.25
CA SER A 368 -19.30 -0.90 -7.99
C SER A 368 -20.73 -0.40 -8.21
N GLU A 369 -21.63 -0.71 -7.28
CA GLU A 369 -23.01 -0.18 -7.26
C GLU A 369 -23.07 1.30 -6.84
N SER A 370 -22.00 1.86 -6.27
CA SER A 370 -21.93 3.26 -5.83
C SER A 370 -21.51 4.20 -6.96
N GLU A 371 -22.36 5.20 -7.25
CA GLU A 371 -22.06 6.28 -8.21
C GLU A 371 -20.74 7.01 -7.90
N ILE A 372 -20.41 7.20 -6.62
CA ILE A 372 -19.16 7.85 -6.18
C ILE A 372 -17.94 6.99 -6.57
N TYR A 373 -18.04 5.67 -6.42
CA TYR A 373 -16.97 4.77 -6.84
C TYR A 373 -16.89 4.63 -8.36
N GLN A 374 -18.01 4.62 -9.09
CA GLN A 374 -17.99 4.67 -10.55
C GLN A 374 -17.35 5.96 -11.07
N ALA A 375 -17.70 7.12 -10.49
CA ALA A 375 -17.11 8.42 -10.80
C ALA A 375 -15.60 8.42 -10.51
N LEU A 376 -15.18 7.93 -9.33
CA LEU A 376 -13.76 7.78 -8.98
C LEU A 376 -13.04 6.89 -10.00
N GLY A 377 -13.60 5.72 -10.33
CA GLY A 377 -13.05 4.80 -11.34
C GLY A 377 -12.88 5.46 -12.71
N SER A 378 -13.86 6.26 -13.14
CA SER A 378 -13.81 7.01 -14.41
C SER A 378 -12.73 8.12 -14.43
N ALA A 379 -12.41 8.69 -13.26
CA ALA A 379 -11.41 9.75 -13.10
C ALA A 379 -9.97 9.21 -12.89
N MET A 380 -9.78 7.89 -12.79
CA MET A 380 -8.48 7.23 -12.64
C MET A 380 -7.85 6.88 -13.99
N GLU A 381 -6.93 7.72 -14.49
CA GLU A 381 -6.06 7.47 -15.67
C GLU A 381 -4.94 6.41 -15.34
N ILE A 382 -3.88 6.14 -16.18
CA ILE A 382 -2.79 5.12 -15.94
C ILE A 382 -1.22 5.48 -16.26
N MET A 383 -0.31 5.86 -15.27
CA MET A 383 1.22 6.10 -15.23
C MET A 383 2.11 4.85 -14.90
N PRO A 384 3.16 4.53 -15.67
CA PRO A 384 3.82 3.20 -15.67
C PRO A 384 4.60 2.72 -14.43
N ASP A 385 5.03 3.58 -13.49
CA ASP A 385 5.96 3.21 -12.41
C ASP A 385 5.67 3.95 -11.09
N ILE A 386 6.04 3.34 -9.96
CA ILE A 386 5.88 3.90 -8.62
C ILE A 386 6.71 5.17 -8.46
N LEU A 387 7.98 5.25 -8.88
CA LEU A 387 8.76 6.49 -8.73
C LEU A 387 8.26 7.59 -9.67
N SER A 388 7.83 7.23 -10.87
CA SER A 388 7.24 8.12 -11.87
C SER A 388 5.88 8.67 -11.43
N GLY A 389 5.05 7.84 -10.78
CA GLY A 389 3.86 8.26 -10.07
C GLY A 389 4.21 9.10 -8.84
N LEU A 390 5.16 8.67 -8.00
CA LEU A 390 5.55 9.37 -6.77
C LEU A 390 6.14 10.77 -7.02
N ASN A 391 6.87 10.98 -8.11
CA ASN A 391 7.33 12.30 -8.56
C ASN A 391 6.19 13.23 -9.02
N GLN A 392 4.98 12.71 -9.13
CA GLN A 392 3.80 13.40 -9.63
C GLN A 392 2.71 13.47 -8.53
N ILE A 393 2.15 12.34 -8.06
CA ILE A 393 1.47 12.12 -6.75
C ILE A 393 1.91 10.72 -6.28
N ILE A 394 2.85 10.68 -5.35
CA ILE A 394 2.54 10.72 -3.92
C ILE A 394 1.26 9.94 -3.54
N ASN A 395 1.07 8.66 -3.93
CA ASN A 395 0.49 7.53 -3.11
C ASN A 395 0.37 6.21 -3.92
N LYS A 396 0.31 5.00 -3.34
CA LYS A 396 0.41 4.57 -1.92
C LYS A 396 1.23 3.28 -1.75
N TYR A 397 2.55 3.42 -1.63
CA TYR A 397 3.43 2.45 -0.93
C TYR A 397 4.16 3.16 0.23
N LEU A 398 3.41 4.08 0.85
CA LEU A 398 3.93 5.41 1.04
C LEU A 398 4.75 5.60 2.30
N ARG A 399 4.49 4.89 3.40
CA ARG A 399 5.23 5.15 4.64
C ARG A 399 6.69 4.73 4.55
N VAL A 400 6.98 3.60 3.89
CA VAL A 400 8.34 3.13 3.63
C VAL A 400 8.97 3.90 2.46
N ALA A 401 8.23 4.16 1.38
CA ALA A 401 8.75 4.98 0.27
C ALA A 401 9.01 6.44 0.69
N ILE A 402 8.18 7.03 1.56
CA ILE A 402 8.48 8.31 2.22
C ILE A 402 9.73 8.18 3.06
N ALA A 403 9.79 7.15 3.92
CA ALA A 403 10.93 6.98 4.79
C ALA A 403 12.21 6.99 3.96
N ASP A 404 12.32 6.13 2.94
CA ASP A 404 13.52 5.95 2.11
C ASP A 404 13.85 7.14 1.18
N HIS A 405 12.84 7.88 0.67
CA HIS A 405 13.03 8.86 -0.42
C HIS A 405 12.52 10.29 -0.17
N PHE A 406 11.65 10.51 0.82
CA PHE A 406 10.96 11.80 1.04
C PHE A 406 11.05 12.32 2.50
N THR A 407 11.83 11.67 3.36
CA THR A 407 12.24 12.19 4.66
C THR A 407 13.44 13.11 4.49
N LEU A 408 13.26 14.38 4.82
CA LEU A 408 14.30 15.40 4.85
C LEU A 408 15.25 15.20 6.05
N ALA A 409 16.42 15.86 6.02
CA ALA A 409 17.44 15.75 7.07
C ALA A 409 16.94 16.20 8.47
N ASP A 410 15.92 17.05 8.54
CA ASP A 410 15.24 17.45 9.78
C ASP A 410 14.24 16.40 10.32
N GLY A 411 14.09 15.27 9.62
CA GLY A 411 13.14 14.20 9.93
C GLY A 411 11.71 14.48 9.48
N SER A 412 11.46 15.60 8.77
CA SER A 412 10.15 15.93 8.23
C SER A 412 9.93 15.34 6.84
N ASN A 413 8.68 14.95 6.54
CA ASN A 413 8.33 14.36 5.24
C ASN A 413 7.80 15.43 4.28
N SER A 414 8.14 15.39 3.00
CA SER A 414 7.58 16.33 1.99
C SER A 414 6.14 15.98 1.54
N LEU A 415 5.57 14.88 2.06
CA LEU A 415 4.27 14.33 1.69
C LEU A 415 3.33 14.30 2.91
N TYR A 416 2.00 14.31 2.69
CA TYR A 416 1.03 14.01 3.75
C TYR A 416 -0.01 12.98 3.30
N VAL A 417 -0.24 11.97 4.15
CA VAL A 417 -1.29 10.95 3.96
C VAL A 417 -2.62 11.52 4.45
N GLY A 418 -3.69 11.28 3.70
CA GLY A 418 -5.05 11.52 4.18
C GLY A 418 -5.31 10.73 5.46
N ARG A 419 -6.10 11.28 6.38
CA ARG A 419 -6.54 10.53 7.59
C ARG A 419 -7.60 9.49 7.26
N GLU A 420 -8.35 9.72 6.19
CA GLU A 420 -9.45 8.87 5.75
C GLU A 420 -8.96 7.84 4.73
N LYS A 421 -9.52 6.64 4.85
CA LYS A 421 -9.23 5.47 4.02
C LYS A 421 -10.35 5.35 2.99
N ILE A 422 -9.98 5.20 1.72
CA ILE A 422 -10.92 5.03 0.59
C ILE A 422 -11.53 3.62 0.61
N LEU A 423 -10.70 2.62 0.91
CA LEU A 423 -11.11 1.22 1.03
C LEU A 423 -10.14 0.48 1.96
N THR A 424 -10.62 -0.46 2.77
CA THR A 424 -9.75 -1.44 3.44
C THR A 424 -9.90 -2.79 2.75
N SER A 425 -8.79 -3.37 2.29
CA SER A 425 -8.75 -4.69 1.66
C SER A 425 -8.00 -5.69 2.55
N ILE A 426 -8.53 -6.90 2.67
CA ILE A 426 -7.78 -8.03 3.25
C ILE A 426 -6.74 -8.54 2.23
N VAL A 427 -5.59 -9.00 2.75
CA VAL A 427 -4.55 -9.63 1.96
C VAL A 427 -4.22 -11.03 2.45
N GLY A 428 -3.88 -11.89 1.50
CA GLY A 428 -3.42 -13.26 1.73
C GLY A 428 -2.40 -13.66 0.67
N LEU A 429 -1.75 -14.80 0.88
CA LEU A 429 -0.82 -15.39 -0.08
C LEU A 429 -1.60 -16.26 -1.09
N PRO A 430 -1.44 -16.07 -2.42
CA PRO A 430 -2.04 -16.93 -3.42
C PRO A 430 -1.52 -18.37 -3.34
N VAL A 431 -2.43 -19.35 -3.22
CA VAL A 431 -2.14 -20.79 -3.27
C VAL A 431 -2.99 -21.48 -4.35
N PRO A 432 -2.51 -22.55 -4.98
CA PRO A 432 -3.29 -23.25 -6.00
C PRO A 432 -4.60 -23.78 -5.43
N HIS A 433 -5.68 -23.76 -6.22
CA HIS A 433 -6.99 -24.22 -5.75
C HIS A 433 -6.93 -25.62 -5.10
N ASP A 434 -7.66 -25.77 -4.00
CA ASP A 434 -7.78 -27.00 -3.23
C ASP A 434 -6.43 -27.52 -2.70
N ALA A 435 -5.48 -26.61 -2.45
CA ALA A 435 -4.16 -26.92 -1.90
C ALA A 435 -4.24 -27.69 -0.56
N PRO A 436 -3.72 -28.93 -0.47
CA PRO A 436 -3.92 -29.79 0.69
C PRO A 436 -3.12 -29.39 1.93
N TYR A 437 -2.08 -28.59 1.73
CA TYR A 437 -1.26 -27.97 2.78
C TYR A 437 -1.84 -26.67 3.33
N LYS A 438 -2.80 -26.05 2.62
CA LYS A 438 -3.39 -24.76 2.99
C LYS A 438 -3.83 -24.71 4.47
N PRO A 439 -4.55 -25.70 5.03
CA PRO A 439 -4.97 -25.62 6.43
C PRO A 439 -3.83 -25.60 7.45
N GLN A 440 -2.65 -26.15 7.09
CA GLN A 440 -1.47 -26.13 7.95
C GLN A 440 -0.73 -24.79 7.81
N ILE A 441 -0.60 -24.26 6.59
CA ILE A 441 -0.07 -22.91 6.35
C ILE A 441 -0.94 -21.86 7.06
N ASP A 442 -2.26 -21.90 6.89
CA ASP A 442 -3.21 -21.01 7.56
C ASP A 442 -3.04 -21.03 9.08
N ARG A 443 -2.86 -22.23 9.67
CA ARG A 443 -2.61 -22.39 11.11
C ARG A 443 -1.29 -21.76 11.55
N PHE A 444 -0.22 -21.93 10.79
CA PHE A 444 1.08 -21.32 11.11
C PHE A 444 1.08 -19.80 10.90
N LEU A 445 0.41 -19.30 9.85
CA LEU A 445 0.17 -17.86 9.66
C LEU A 445 -0.56 -17.27 10.87
N MET A 446 -1.68 -17.89 11.27
CA MET A 446 -2.46 -17.45 12.43
C MET A 446 -1.61 -17.40 13.71
N MET A 447 -0.80 -18.43 13.99
CA MET A 447 0.11 -18.43 15.16
C MET A 447 1.21 -17.36 15.08
N MET A 448 1.70 -17.00 13.88
CA MET A 448 2.69 -15.92 13.73
C MET A 448 2.08 -14.54 13.95
N ILE A 449 0.85 -14.33 13.52
CA ILE A 449 0.07 -13.09 13.73
C ILE A 449 -0.32 -12.96 15.22
N GLU A 450 -0.83 -14.04 15.83
CA GLU A 450 -1.15 -14.08 17.27
C GLU A 450 0.08 -13.83 18.16
N ALA A 451 1.27 -14.19 17.70
CA ALA A 451 2.55 -13.91 18.36
C ALA A 451 3.10 -12.48 18.10
N GLY A 452 2.45 -11.68 17.25
CA GLY A 452 2.90 -10.33 16.87
C GLY A 452 4.19 -10.29 16.03
N LEU A 453 4.59 -11.41 15.42
CA LEU A 453 5.86 -11.51 14.71
C LEU A 453 5.85 -10.70 13.41
N TYR A 454 4.73 -10.73 12.68
CA TYR A 454 4.62 -10.05 11.39
C TYR A 454 4.59 -8.51 11.57
N GLU A 455 3.83 -8.04 12.56
CA GLU A 455 3.76 -6.65 12.99
C GLU A 455 5.15 -6.14 13.39
N LYS A 456 5.88 -6.90 14.19
CA LYS A 456 7.25 -6.57 14.57
C LYS A 456 8.17 -6.46 13.36
N TRP A 457 8.16 -7.44 12.43
CA TRP A 457 9.01 -7.37 11.24
C TRP A 457 8.65 -6.17 10.35
N SER A 458 7.36 -5.82 10.26
CA SER A 458 6.89 -4.65 9.51
C SER A 458 7.36 -3.33 10.15
N GLU A 459 7.32 -3.24 11.50
CA GLU A 459 7.83 -2.09 12.25
C GLU A 459 9.36 -1.97 12.19
N ASP A 460 10.09 -3.08 12.38
CA ASP A 460 11.56 -3.15 12.26
C ASP A 460 11.99 -2.64 10.88
N MET A 461 11.39 -3.12 9.79
CA MET A 461 11.67 -2.71 8.41
C MET A 461 11.35 -1.22 8.16
N LEU A 462 10.27 -0.68 8.74
CA LEU A 462 9.95 0.75 8.66
C LEU A 462 10.97 1.60 9.45
N SER A 463 11.46 1.10 10.58
CA SER A 463 12.48 1.77 11.39
C SER A 463 13.84 1.81 10.66
N ASP A 464 14.21 0.70 10.01
CA ASP A 464 15.42 0.58 9.20
C ASP A 464 15.38 1.51 7.98
N ALA A 465 14.27 1.53 7.25
CA ALA A 465 14.10 2.45 6.11
C ALA A 465 14.27 3.92 6.52
N ARG A 466 13.74 4.32 7.69
CA ARG A 466 13.91 5.69 8.23
C ARG A 466 15.37 5.98 8.62
N ARG A 467 16.07 5.01 9.19
CA ARG A 467 17.48 5.12 9.58
C ARG A 467 18.38 5.23 8.35
N ASP A 468 18.14 4.40 7.34
CA ASP A 468 18.89 4.39 6.10
C ASP A 468 18.71 5.68 5.30
N ALA A 469 17.49 6.21 5.23
CA ALA A 469 17.23 7.49 4.58
C ALA A 469 17.95 8.66 5.24
N ARG A 470 17.88 8.76 6.57
CA ARG A 470 18.59 9.79 7.33
C ARG A 470 20.09 9.72 7.08
N ARG A 471 20.67 8.51 7.06
CA ARG A 471 22.08 8.29 6.71
C ARG A 471 22.40 8.75 5.29
N LYS A 472 21.63 8.34 4.27
CA LYS A 472 21.82 8.79 2.87
C LYS A 472 21.71 10.32 2.74
N GLN A 473 20.79 10.96 3.47
CA GLN A 473 20.62 12.41 3.48
C GLN A 473 21.79 13.12 4.17
N LEU A 474 22.30 12.57 5.28
CA LEU A 474 23.51 13.07 5.94
C LEU A 474 24.74 12.93 5.04
N GLU A 475 24.92 11.79 4.38
CA GLU A 475 26.00 11.57 3.39
C GLU A 475 25.89 12.54 2.20
N GLN A 476 24.68 12.83 1.72
CA GLN A 476 24.45 13.84 0.68
C GLN A 476 24.73 15.26 1.19
N LEU A 477 24.38 15.59 2.43
CA LEU A 477 24.72 16.85 3.08
C LEU A 477 26.22 16.99 3.30
N GLU A 478 26.93 15.94 3.70
CA GLU A 478 28.39 15.93 3.78
C GLU A 478 29.05 16.09 2.40
N GLN A 479 28.51 15.46 1.35
CA GLN A 479 29.01 15.64 -0.01
C GLN A 479 28.75 17.05 -0.55
N LEU A 480 27.59 17.64 -0.21
CA LEU A 480 27.27 19.04 -0.51
C LEU A 480 28.16 19.98 0.30
N ASN A 481 28.36 19.73 1.59
CA ASN A 481 29.24 20.52 2.45
C ASN A 481 30.69 20.46 1.96
N ARG A 482 31.25 19.29 1.63
CA ARG A 482 32.60 19.19 1.03
C ARG A 482 32.72 19.89 -0.32
N ARG A 483 31.66 19.88 -1.13
CA ARG A 483 31.57 20.66 -2.39
C ARG A 483 31.42 22.15 -2.17
N SER A 484 30.78 22.59 -1.08
CA SER A 484 30.71 23.99 -0.71
C SER A 484 31.97 24.44 0.03
N GLU A 485 32.66 23.59 0.77
CA GLU A 485 33.97 23.85 1.41
C GLU A 485 35.03 24.09 0.32
N THR A 486 35.06 23.25 -0.72
CA THR A 486 35.88 23.50 -1.93
C THR A 486 35.43 24.71 -2.76
N ALA A 487 34.32 25.37 -2.41
CA ALA A 487 33.89 26.67 -2.97
C ALA A 487 33.88 27.80 -1.92
N ALA A 488 34.19 27.51 -0.65
CA ALA A 488 34.12 28.43 0.48
C ALA A 488 35.48 28.66 1.14
N GLU A 489 36.55 28.01 0.65
CA GLU A 489 37.92 28.55 0.75
C GLU A 489 38.01 29.96 0.11
N GLU A 490 37.03 30.40 -0.69
CA GLU A 490 36.87 31.79 -1.15
C GLU A 490 35.91 32.65 -0.28
N THR A 491 35.20 32.11 0.72
CA THR A 491 34.27 32.92 1.56
C THR A 491 33.95 32.28 2.92
N GLU A 492 34.86 32.45 3.89
CA GLU A 492 34.63 32.03 5.29
C GLU A 492 33.56 32.88 6.03
N ALA A 493 32.98 32.24 7.05
CA ALA A 493 32.37 32.81 8.25
C ALA A 493 31.10 33.71 8.10
N THR A 494 29.92 33.12 8.37
CA THR A 494 29.31 33.28 9.71
C THR A 494 28.19 32.26 9.99
N GLU A 495 28.12 31.80 11.24
CA GLU A 495 27.04 30.94 11.77
C GLU A 495 25.75 31.73 12.06
N GLY A 496 24.65 31.01 12.33
CA GLY A 496 23.52 31.57 13.08
C GLY A 496 22.18 30.90 12.76
N ASN A 497 21.71 30.01 13.64
CA ASN A 497 20.48 29.24 13.43
C ASN A 497 19.20 30.06 13.71
N ALA A 498 18.93 31.05 12.85
CA ALA A 498 17.65 31.74 12.73
C ALA A 498 17.37 31.98 11.23
N LYS A 499 16.19 31.59 10.74
CA LYS A 499 15.88 31.61 9.31
C LYS A 499 15.63 33.04 8.82
N ALA A 500 16.70 33.71 8.37
CA ALA A 500 16.65 35.09 7.88
C ALA A 500 15.64 35.28 6.74
N LEU A 501 14.96 36.43 6.74
CA LEU A 501 14.04 36.81 5.67
C LEU A 501 14.82 37.11 4.38
N SER A 502 14.90 36.14 3.48
CA SER A 502 15.48 36.33 2.15
C SER A 502 14.71 37.37 1.32
N VAL A 503 15.40 38.00 0.35
CA VAL A 503 14.84 39.02 -0.57
C VAL A 503 13.54 38.57 -1.25
N THR A 504 13.37 37.26 -1.49
CA THR A 504 12.14 36.65 -2.02
C THR A 504 10.89 36.91 -1.17
N HIS A 505 11.02 37.13 0.14
CA HIS A 505 9.91 37.54 1.02
C HIS A 505 9.59 39.04 0.90
N MET A 506 10.57 39.86 0.52
CA MET A 506 10.44 41.32 0.38
C MET A 506 10.06 41.77 -1.06
N GLN A 507 9.82 40.84 -1.98
CA GLN A 507 9.41 41.16 -3.35
C GLN A 507 8.15 42.03 -3.42
N GLY A 508 7.13 41.72 -2.61
CA GLY A 508 5.88 42.50 -2.56
C GLY A 508 6.10 43.97 -2.17
N PRO A 509 6.71 44.26 -1.00
CA PRO A 509 6.98 45.65 -0.59
C PRO A 509 7.90 46.40 -1.56
N LEU A 510 8.92 45.73 -2.12
CA LEU A 510 9.84 46.35 -3.08
C LEU A 510 9.16 46.72 -4.40
N LEU A 511 8.25 45.86 -4.90
CA LEU A 511 7.45 46.16 -6.10
C LEU A 511 6.48 47.33 -5.85
N LEU A 512 5.81 47.37 -4.69
CA LEU A 512 4.94 48.49 -4.32
C LEU A 512 5.72 49.81 -4.17
N LEU A 513 6.90 49.77 -3.57
CA LEU A 513 7.80 50.93 -3.47
C LEU A 513 8.21 51.44 -4.85
N LEU A 514 8.64 50.54 -5.75
CA LEU A 514 9.04 50.90 -7.12
C LEU A 514 7.87 51.51 -7.91
N LEU A 515 6.68 50.91 -7.84
CA LEU A 515 5.47 51.45 -8.47
C LEU A 515 5.09 52.82 -7.90
N GLY A 516 5.17 53.01 -6.58
CA GLY A 516 4.92 54.29 -5.92
C GLY A 516 5.90 55.38 -6.34
N LEU A 517 7.20 55.05 -6.42
CA LEU A 517 8.24 55.97 -6.89
C LEU A 517 8.06 56.33 -8.37
N MET A 518 7.69 55.38 -9.23
CA MET A 518 7.38 55.67 -10.63
C MET A 518 6.14 56.57 -10.77
N ALA A 519 5.07 56.31 -10.01
CA ALA A 519 3.87 57.14 -10.01
C ALA A 519 4.15 58.57 -9.53
N ALA A 520 4.92 58.73 -8.45
CA ALA A 520 5.36 60.04 -7.95
C ALA A 520 6.26 60.78 -8.96
N GLY A 521 7.19 60.07 -9.61
CA GLY A 521 8.03 60.63 -10.66
C GLY A 521 7.24 61.09 -11.89
N LEU A 522 6.23 60.31 -12.31
CA LEU A 522 5.33 60.70 -13.39
C LEU A 522 4.46 61.90 -13.02
N ALA A 523 3.95 61.97 -11.79
CA ALA A 523 3.20 63.13 -11.30
C ALA A 523 4.07 64.40 -11.27
N PHE A 524 5.30 64.30 -10.74
CA PHE A 524 6.25 65.42 -10.75
C PHE A 524 6.62 65.87 -12.16
N LEU A 525 6.85 64.94 -13.09
CA LEU A 525 7.10 65.28 -14.50
C LEU A 525 5.88 65.95 -15.14
N ALA A 526 4.66 65.50 -14.84
CA ALA A 526 3.43 66.13 -15.31
C ALA A 526 3.27 67.55 -14.73
N GLU A 527 3.56 67.76 -13.44
CA GLU A 527 3.55 69.08 -12.81
C GLU A 527 4.62 70.02 -13.42
N VAL A 528 5.83 69.53 -13.70
CA VAL A 528 6.90 70.31 -14.34
C VAL A 528 6.58 70.64 -15.81
N LEU A 529 5.84 69.79 -16.51
CA LEU A 529 5.36 70.06 -17.88
C LEU A 529 4.17 71.02 -17.88
N ALA A 530 3.22 70.88 -16.94
CA ALA A 530 2.06 71.76 -16.81
C ALA A 530 2.42 73.15 -16.26
N GLY A 531 3.40 73.24 -15.35
CA GLY A 531 3.93 74.50 -14.81
C GLY A 531 4.91 75.24 -15.73
N LYS A 532 5.11 74.73 -16.96
CA LYS A 532 5.84 75.38 -18.06
C LYS A 532 4.92 75.88 -19.18
N ALA A 533 3.60 75.81 -19.00
CA ALA A 533 2.58 76.34 -19.90
C ALA A 533 2.04 77.69 -19.41
#